data_AF-A0A5C6EGY2-F1
#
_entry.id   AF-A0A5C6EGY2-F1
#
_cell.length_a   1.000
_cell.length_b   1.000
_cell.length_c   1.000
_cell.angle_alpha   90.00
_cell.angle_beta   90.00
_cell.angle_gamma   90.00
#
_symmetry.space_group_name_H-M   'P 1'
#
loop_
_entity.id
_entity.type
_entity.pdbx_description
1 polymer ?
#
loop_
_entity_poly.entity_id
_entity_poly.type
_entity_poly.pdbx_seq_one_letter_code
_entity_poly.pdbx_strand_id
1 'polypeptide(L)'
;MNWSNRVETYLNELEQTANTIDVILDQTRMGTIGVEVTEVNESTRQLAAALEELEGKISQRDDLLRDPDAPSEGLTLSTKLLGSRQIDDARLAKRCRELAVVIEMTHTRAVSLFVCQYHLADLTTDLVRTLTRTGTPQTYQSAKRNEPKSKSGGGLFDEAA
;
A
#
# COMPACT_ATOMS: atom_id res chain seq x y z
N MET A 1 -34.49 11.54 6.78
CA MET A 1 -33.63 10.99 5.70
C MET A 1 -33.89 9.49 5.68
N ASN A 2 -34.28 8.90 4.55
CA ASN A 2 -34.56 7.46 4.49
C ASN A 2 -33.25 6.65 4.45
N TRP A 3 -33.33 5.35 4.76
CA TRP A 3 -32.16 4.46 4.76
C TRP A 3 -31.44 4.43 3.41
N SER A 4 -32.16 4.35 2.28
CA SER A 4 -31.57 4.34 0.93
C SER A 4 -30.73 5.58 0.63
N ASN A 5 -31.15 6.78 1.04
CA ASN A 5 -30.36 8.00 0.86
C ASN A 5 -29.08 7.99 1.69
N ARG A 6 -29.09 7.35 2.87
CA ARG A 6 -27.87 7.17 3.68
C ARG A 6 -26.93 6.18 3.01
N VAL A 7 -27.45 5.10 2.43
CA VAL A 7 -26.65 4.16 1.63
C VAL A 7 -26.06 4.84 0.41
N GLU A 8 -26.83 5.68 -0.30
CA GLU A 8 -26.31 6.46 -1.43
C GLU A 8 -25.18 7.41 -1.01
N THR A 9 -25.35 8.14 0.10
CA THR A 9 -24.32 9.02 0.65
C THR A 9 -23.04 8.25 0.98
N TYR A 10 -23.20 7.10 1.65
CA TYR A 10 -22.10 6.20 1.94
C TYR A 10 -21.38 5.70 0.68
N LEU A 11 -22.12 5.33 -0.37
CA LEU A 11 -21.52 4.89 -1.64
C LEU A 11 -20.75 6.02 -2.33
N ASN A 12 -21.26 7.26 -2.29
CA ASN A 12 -20.56 8.41 -2.85
C ASN A 12 -19.25 8.69 -2.11
N GLU A 13 -19.27 8.64 -0.78
CA GLU A 13 -18.07 8.82 0.04
C GLU A 13 -17.06 7.70 -0.19
N LEU A 14 -17.52 6.44 -0.24
CA LEU A 14 -16.67 5.28 -0.50
C LEU A 14 -16.02 5.33 -1.89
N GLU A 15 -16.76 5.77 -2.90
CA GLU A 15 -16.25 6.00 -4.24
C GLU A 15 -15.19 7.10 -4.27
N GLN A 16 -15.41 8.20 -3.54
CA GLN A 16 -14.43 9.26 -3.40
C GLN A 16 -13.13 8.75 -2.74
N THR A 17 -13.23 8.02 -1.62
CA THR A 17 -12.06 7.45 -0.94
C THR A 17 -11.30 6.48 -1.86
N ALA A 18 -12.01 5.60 -2.58
CA ALA A 18 -11.37 4.67 -3.53
C ALA A 18 -10.62 5.40 -4.66
N ASN A 19 -11.24 6.43 -5.24
CA ASN A 19 -10.61 7.25 -6.27
C ASN A 19 -9.37 8.00 -5.74
N THR A 20 -9.43 8.52 -4.51
CA THR A 20 -8.29 9.16 -3.86
C THR A 20 -7.14 8.19 -3.67
N ILE A 21 -7.41 6.96 -3.22
CA ILE A 21 -6.38 5.92 -3.08
C ILE A 21 -5.75 5.63 -4.45
N ASP A 22 -6.54 5.46 -5.50
CA ASP A 22 -6.04 5.19 -6.85
C ASP A 22 -5.10 6.30 -7.35
N VAL A 23 -5.44 7.57 -7.12
CA VAL A 23 -4.58 8.71 -7.48
C VAL A 23 -3.26 8.69 -6.70
N ILE A 24 -3.33 8.42 -5.38
CA ILE A 24 -2.12 8.34 -4.54
C ILE A 24 -1.23 7.17 -4.98
N LEU A 25 -1.80 6.02 -5.35
CA LEU A 25 -1.06 4.88 -5.87
C LEU A 25 -0.31 5.22 -7.16
N ASP A 26 -0.96 5.96 -8.07
CA ASP A 26 -0.32 6.39 -9.32
C ASP A 26 0.79 7.41 -9.08
N GLN A 27 0.58 8.38 -8.17
CA GLN A 27 1.62 9.32 -7.74
C GLN A 27 2.81 8.60 -7.11
N THR A 28 2.54 7.67 -6.19
CA THR A 28 3.57 6.88 -5.53
C THR A 28 4.39 6.07 -6.54
N ARG A 29 3.73 5.48 -7.55
CA ARG A 29 4.40 4.76 -8.64
C ARG A 29 5.30 5.69 -9.45
N MET A 30 4.84 6.88 -9.81
CA MET A 30 5.63 7.86 -10.57
C MET A 30 6.83 8.38 -9.77
N GLY A 31 6.65 8.76 -8.51
CA GLY A 31 7.74 9.23 -7.64
C GLY A 31 8.80 8.16 -7.38
N THR A 32 8.41 6.88 -7.33
CA THR A 32 9.35 5.75 -7.22
C THR A 32 10.24 5.64 -8.46
N ILE A 33 9.72 5.93 -9.66
CA ILE A 33 10.50 5.94 -10.91
C ILE A 33 11.42 7.16 -10.98
N GLY A 34 10.99 8.30 -10.45
CA GLY A 34 11.77 9.56 -10.42
C GLY A 34 12.86 9.61 -9.34
N VAL A 35 12.91 8.64 -8.42
CA VAL A 35 13.83 8.62 -7.25
C VAL A 35 13.62 9.84 -6.34
N GLU A 36 12.40 10.37 -6.28
CA GLU A 36 12.08 11.52 -5.43
C GLU A 36 11.68 11.04 -4.02
N VAL A 37 12.68 10.76 -3.19
CA VAL A 37 12.50 10.14 -1.85
C VAL A 37 11.52 10.91 -0.96
N THR A 38 11.50 12.24 -1.04
CA THR A 38 10.56 13.07 -0.26
C THR A 38 9.11 12.88 -0.72
N GLU A 39 8.87 12.79 -2.02
CA GLU A 39 7.54 12.59 -2.59
C GLU A 39 7.01 11.17 -2.32
N VAL A 40 7.90 10.16 -2.35
CA VAL A 40 7.55 8.78 -2.00
C VAL A 40 7.12 8.66 -0.54
N ASN A 41 7.85 9.28 0.38
CA ASN A 41 7.50 9.26 1.81
C ASN A 41 6.18 9.99 2.10
N GLU A 42 5.92 11.10 1.41
CA GLU A 42 4.67 11.83 1.55
C GLU A 42 3.48 11.04 0.99
N SER A 43 3.62 10.49 -0.22
CA SER A 43 2.57 9.68 -0.85
C SER A 43 2.25 8.42 -0.04
N THR A 44 3.27 7.82 0.59
CA THR A 44 3.08 6.66 1.49
C THR A 44 2.29 7.03 2.73
N ARG A 45 2.53 8.21 3.34
CA ARG A 45 1.73 8.69 4.48
C ARG A 45 0.28 8.98 4.09
N GLN A 46 0.08 9.61 2.94
CA GLN A 46 -1.27 9.87 2.40
C GLN A 46 -2.02 8.57 2.11
N LEU A 47 -1.33 7.57 1.56
CA LEU A 47 -1.89 6.24 1.32
C LEU A 47 -2.33 5.56 2.62
N ALA A 48 -1.50 5.62 3.66
CA ALA A 48 -1.85 5.06 4.97
C ALA A 48 -3.11 5.71 5.56
N ALA A 49 -3.21 7.04 5.51
CA ALA A 49 -4.39 7.76 5.98
C ALA A 49 -5.66 7.43 5.17
N ALA A 50 -5.53 7.33 3.84
CA ALA A 50 -6.65 6.97 2.98
C ALA A 50 -7.13 5.52 3.18
N LEU A 51 -6.22 4.60 3.49
CA LEU A 51 -6.56 3.22 3.87
C LEU A 51 -7.27 3.15 5.22
N GLU A 52 -6.83 3.94 6.21
CA GLU A 52 -7.52 4.07 7.51
C GLU A 52 -8.94 4.63 7.33
N GLU A 53 -9.12 5.62 6.45
CA GLU A 53 -10.45 6.13 6.09
C GLU A 53 -11.32 5.03 5.47
N LEU A 54 -10.77 4.24 4.53
CA LEU A 54 -11.47 3.12 3.91
C LEU A 54 -11.90 2.06 4.95
N GLU A 55 -11.05 1.74 5.91
CA GLU A 55 -11.39 0.85 7.04
C GLU A 55 -12.51 1.43 7.90
N GLY A 56 -12.48 2.74 8.15
CA GLY A 56 -13.57 3.47 8.78
C GLY A 56 -14.90 3.33 8.02
N LYS A 57 -14.87 3.39 6.68
CA LYS A 57 -16.05 3.16 5.84
C LYS A 57 -16.57 1.72 5.95
N ILE A 58 -15.69 0.72 6.08
CA ILE A 58 -16.13 -0.67 6.32
C ILE A 58 -16.93 -0.79 7.62
N SER A 59 -16.54 -0.06 8.67
CA SER A 59 -17.32 -0.02 9.92
C SER A 59 -18.69 0.64 9.71
N GLN A 60 -18.75 1.75 8.97
CA GLN A 60 -20.01 2.44 8.64
C GLN A 60 -20.98 1.56 7.83
N ARG A 61 -20.45 0.67 6.97
CA ARG A 61 -21.27 -0.32 6.26
C ARG A 61 -22.05 -1.20 7.23
N ASP A 62 -21.41 -1.64 8.30
CA ASP A 62 -22.02 -2.56 9.27
C ASP A 62 -23.11 -1.85 10.09
N ASP A 63 -22.94 -0.55 10.35
CA ASP A 63 -23.99 0.29 10.94
C ASP A 63 -25.20 0.41 10.00
N LEU A 64 -24.97 0.65 8.70
CA LEU A 64 -26.05 0.70 7.70
C LEU A 64 -26.77 -0.65 7.53
N LEU A 65 -26.06 -1.77 7.70
CA LEU A 65 -26.66 -3.11 7.63
C LEU A 65 -27.56 -3.42 8.83
N ARG A 66 -27.24 -2.86 10.00
CA ARG A 66 -27.97 -3.08 11.26
C ARG A 66 -29.03 -2.01 11.55
N ASP A 67 -29.14 -1.02 10.68
CA ASP A 67 -30.07 0.09 10.85
C ASP A 67 -31.53 -0.40 10.94
N PRO A 68 -32.34 0.11 11.88
CA PRO A 68 -33.72 -0.31 12.06
C PRO A 68 -34.62 0.01 10.85
N ASP A 69 -34.25 1.01 10.05
CA ASP A 69 -34.98 1.37 8.82
C ASP A 69 -34.52 0.54 7.60
N ALA A 70 -33.54 -0.34 7.77
CA ALA A 70 -33.05 -1.21 6.71
C ALA A 70 -34.05 -2.35 6.41
N PRO A 71 -34.18 -2.77 5.14
CA PRO A 71 -34.95 -3.97 4.78
C PRO A 71 -34.51 -5.21 5.57
N SER A 72 -35.48 -6.01 6.02
CA SER A 72 -35.24 -7.19 6.86
C SER A 72 -34.59 -8.36 6.12
N GLU A 73 -34.82 -8.46 4.81
CA GLU A 73 -34.26 -9.52 3.97
C GLU A 73 -32.89 -9.12 3.40
N GLY A 74 -31.93 -10.05 3.41
CA GLY A 74 -30.59 -9.86 2.84
C GLY A 74 -29.50 -9.56 3.88
N LEU A 75 -28.30 -10.06 3.59
CA LEU A 75 -27.10 -9.96 4.44
C LEU A 75 -26.12 -8.88 3.97
N THR A 76 -26.36 -8.28 2.81
CA THR A 76 -25.51 -7.25 2.19
C THR A 76 -26.34 -6.03 1.83
N LEU A 77 -25.71 -4.85 1.69
CA LEU A 77 -26.41 -3.63 1.28
C LEU A 77 -27.10 -3.83 -0.08
N SER A 78 -26.44 -4.49 -1.02
CA SER A 78 -27.00 -4.79 -2.35
C SER A 78 -28.21 -5.71 -2.28
N THR A 79 -28.20 -6.74 -1.42
CA THR A 79 -29.35 -7.66 -1.29
C THR A 79 -30.51 -7.01 -0.57
N LYS A 80 -30.24 -6.21 0.47
CA LYS A 80 -31.26 -5.40 1.17
C LYS A 80 -31.92 -4.39 0.24
N LEU A 81 -31.14 -3.67 -0.57
CA LEU A 81 -31.65 -2.73 -1.58
C LEU A 81 -32.52 -3.44 -2.64
N LEU A 82 -32.13 -4.62 -3.12
CA LEU A 82 -32.95 -5.38 -4.06
C LEU A 82 -34.27 -5.88 -3.44
N GLY A 83 -34.28 -6.14 -2.13
CA GLY A 83 -35.46 -6.56 -1.38
C GLY A 83 -36.56 -5.49 -1.29
N SER A 84 -36.24 -4.21 -1.44
CA SER A 84 -37.22 -3.11 -1.38
C SER A 84 -38.15 -3.07 -2.60
N ARG A 85 -37.78 -3.74 -3.70
CA ARG A 85 -38.47 -3.75 -5.01
C ARG A 85 -38.65 -2.35 -5.63
N GLN A 86 -37.87 -1.36 -5.22
CA GLN A 86 -37.86 -0.02 -5.83
C GLN A 86 -36.82 0.05 -6.96
N ILE A 87 -37.14 0.78 -8.04
CA ILE A 87 -36.25 0.92 -9.21
C ILE A 87 -34.96 1.64 -8.83
N ASP A 88 -35.04 2.69 -8.01
CA ASP A 88 -33.87 3.48 -7.59
C ASP A 88 -32.95 2.66 -6.69
N ASP A 89 -33.49 1.85 -5.78
CA ASP A 89 -32.72 0.93 -4.95
C ASP A 89 -32.04 -0.17 -5.79
N ALA A 90 -32.67 -0.64 -6.87
CA ALA A 90 -32.02 -1.58 -7.79
C ALA A 90 -30.80 -0.96 -8.51
N ARG A 91 -30.85 0.34 -8.81
CA ARG A 91 -29.70 1.09 -9.35
C ARG A 91 -28.59 1.23 -8.31
N LEU A 92 -28.95 1.57 -7.07
CA LEU A 92 -28.00 1.63 -5.95
C LEU A 92 -27.34 0.27 -5.70
N ALA A 93 -28.11 -0.83 -5.75
CA ALA A 93 -27.59 -2.18 -5.59
C ALA A 93 -26.61 -2.59 -6.71
N LYS A 94 -26.82 -2.07 -7.92
CA LYS A 94 -25.85 -2.20 -9.02
C LYS A 94 -24.57 -1.42 -8.70
N ARG A 95 -24.68 -0.15 -8.28
CA ARG A 95 -23.53 0.66 -7.85
C ARG A 95 -22.74 -0.01 -6.72
N CYS A 96 -23.39 -0.61 -5.72
CA CYS A 96 -22.71 -1.37 -4.68
C CYS A 96 -21.78 -2.45 -5.25
N ARG A 97 -22.26 -3.19 -6.26
CA ARG A 97 -21.48 -4.27 -6.88
C ARG A 97 -20.33 -3.73 -7.73
N GLU A 98 -20.59 -2.69 -8.51
CA GLU A 98 -19.56 -2.04 -9.33
C GLU A 98 -18.44 -1.45 -8.45
N LEU A 99 -18.82 -0.74 -7.39
CA LEU A 99 -17.85 -0.14 -6.47
C LEU A 99 -17.06 -1.19 -5.68
N ALA A 100 -17.68 -2.33 -5.31
CA ALA A 100 -16.96 -3.44 -4.70
C ALA A 100 -15.84 -3.98 -5.60
N VAL A 101 -16.09 -4.06 -6.91
CA VAL A 101 -15.06 -4.48 -7.89
C VAL A 101 -13.93 -3.45 -7.97
N VAL A 102 -14.27 -2.16 -8.00
CA VAL A 102 -13.27 -1.07 -8.02
C VAL A 102 -12.36 -1.15 -6.79
N ILE A 103 -12.95 -1.29 -5.59
CA ILE A 103 -12.18 -1.38 -4.33
C ILE A 103 -11.26 -2.59 -4.34
N GLU A 104 -11.72 -3.75 -4.84
CA GLU A 104 -10.88 -4.96 -4.94
C GLU A 104 -9.69 -4.75 -5.89
N MET A 105 -9.92 -4.07 -7.02
CA MET A 105 -8.85 -3.72 -7.96
C MET A 105 -7.84 -2.75 -7.33
N THR A 106 -8.32 -1.70 -6.66
CA THR A 106 -7.49 -0.73 -5.93
C THR A 106 -6.66 -1.41 -4.84
N HIS A 107 -7.27 -2.33 -4.07
CA HIS A 107 -6.58 -3.12 -3.06
C HIS A 107 -5.46 -3.97 -3.68
N THR A 108 -5.76 -4.69 -4.77
CA THR A 108 -4.76 -5.48 -5.49
C THR A 108 -3.59 -4.63 -5.99
N ARG A 109 -3.87 -3.42 -6.51
CA ARG A 109 -2.84 -2.45 -6.95
C ARG A 109 -1.99 -1.98 -5.77
N ALA A 110 -2.61 -1.63 -4.64
CA ALA A 110 -1.91 -1.19 -3.44
C ALA A 110 -0.95 -2.26 -2.92
N VAL A 111 -1.43 -3.50 -2.76
CA VAL A 111 -0.61 -4.63 -2.31
C VAL A 111 0.57 -4.85 -3.25
N SER A 112 0.32 -4.85 -4.57
CA SER A 112 1.38 -5.03 -5.57
C SER A 112 2.46 -3.96 -5.46
N LEU A 113 2.06 -2.69 -5.30
CA LEU A 113 3.00 -1.58 -5.15
C LEU A 113 3.85 -1.73 -3.88
N PHE A 114 3.22 -2.04 -2.74
CA PHE A 114 3.93 -2.22 -1.48
C PHE A 114 4.92 -3.40 -1.53
N VAL A 115 4.52 -4.52 -2.12
CA VAL A 115 5.41 -5.67 -2.30
C VAL A 115 6.62 -5.29 -3.17
N CYS A 116 6.40 -4.59 -4.28
CA CYS A 116 7.50 -4.10 -5.12
C CYS A 116 8.43 -3.15 -4.36
N GLN A 117 7.88 -2.19 -3.61
CA GLN A 117 8.67 -1.24 -2.83
C GLN A 117 9.47 -1.93 -1.72
N TYR A 118 8.89 -2.91 -1.04
CA TYR A 118 9.58 -3.73 -0.03
C TYR A 118 10.80 -4.44 -0.64
N HIS A 119 10.61 -5.13 -1.76
CA HIS A 119 11.71 -5.85 -2.43
C HIS A 119 12.80 -4.91 -2.96
N LEU A 120 12.44 -3.71 -3.44
CA LEU A 120 13.41 -2.71 -3.85
C LEU A 120 14.24 -2.17 -2.67
N ALA A 121 13.60 -1.92 -1.53
CA ALA A 121 14.29 -1.47 -0.30
C ALA A 121 15.24 -2.55 0.24
N ASP A 122 14.82 -3.83 0.21
CA ASP A 122 15.63 -4.97 0.63
C ASP A 122 16.87 -5.14 -0.27
N LEU A 123 16.68 -5.12 -1.61
CA LEU A 123 17.77 -5.17 -2.58
C LEU A 123 18.78 -4.02 -2.37
N THR A 124 18.29 -2.81 -2.12
CA THR A 124 19.14 -1.64 -1.87
C THR A 124 19.95 -1.82 -0.59
N THR A 125 19.34 -2.37 0.46
CA THR A 125 20.01 -2.67 1.73
C THR A 125 21.13 -3.70 1.54
N ASP A 126 20.87 -4.75 0.77
CA ASP A 126 21.86 -5.80 0.49
C ASP A 126 23.01 -5.32 -0.42
N LEU A 127 22.74 -4.43 -1.38
CA LEU A 127 23.78 -3.76 -2.16
C LEU A 127 24.65 -2.86 -1.28
N VAL A 128 24.06 -2.07 -0.39
CA VAL A 128 24.82 -1.25 0.57
C VAL A 128 25.67 -2.13 1.50
N ARG A 129 25.13 -3.23 2.01
CA ARG A 129 25.89 -4.21 2.81
C ARG A 129 27.06 -4.81 2.03
N THR A 130 26.85 -5.11 0.74
CA THR A 130 27.91 -5.64 -0.13
C THR A 130 28.99 -4.59 -0.36
N LEU A 131 28.62 -3.36 -0.70
CA LEU A 131 29.54 -2.24 -0.93
C LEU A 131 30.32 -1.84 0.33
N THR A 132 29.67 -1.85 1.49
CA THR A 132 30.32 -1.53 2.78
C THR A 132 31.23 -2.68 3.26
N ARG A 133 30.88 -3.94 2.96
CA ARG A 133 31.77 -5.09 3.21
C ARG A 133 33.01 -5.06 2.31
N THR A 134 32.93 -4.49 1.10
CA THR A 134 34.12 -4.25 0.25
C THR A 134 34.95 -3.04 0.66
N GLY A 135 34.45 -2.16 1.55
CA GLY A 135 35.04 -0.86 1.87
C GLY A 135 35.79 -0.74 3.20
N THR A 136 36.00 -1.83 3.96
CA THR A 136 36.78 -1.78 5.20
C THR A 136 38.16 -2.42 5.03
N PRO A 137 39.20 -1.65 4.63
CA PRO A 137 40.55 -2.00 5.03
C PRO A 137 40.65 -1.83 6.55
N GLN A 138 41.19 -2.82 7.26
CA GLN A 138 41.72 -2.65 8.61
C GLN A 138 42.96 -1.73 8.55
N THR A 139 42.75 -0.43 8.32
CA THR A 139 43.81 0.57 8.38
C THR A 139 43.78 1.22 9.75
N TYR A 140 44.83 0.94 10.53
CA TYR A 140 45.13 1.39 11.89
C TYR A 140 44.58 0.54 13.04
N GLN A 141 45.22 -0.61 13.29
CA GLN A 141 45.67 -0.89 14.65
C GLN A 141 47.14 -0.45 14.77
N SER A 142 47.33 0.54 15.63
CA SER A 142 48.59 1.21 15.91
C SER A 142 49.67 0.23 16.34
N ALA A 143 50.84 0.41 15.73
CA ALA A 143 52.03 -0.39 15.91
C ALA A 143 52.45 -0.54 17.38
N LYS A 144 52.40 -1.77 17.92
CA LYS A 144 53.40 -2.27 18.88
C LYS A 144 53.68 -3.77 18.66
N ARG A 145 54.75 -4.00 17.90
CA ARG A 145 55.91 -4.85 18.24
C ARG A 145 55.71 -6.37 18.31
N ASN A 146 56.45 -7.03 17.41
CA ASN A 146 56.92 -8.42 17.36
C ASN A 146 55.92 -9.50 16.90
N GLU A 147 56.09 -9.98 15.66
CA GLU A 147 56.42 -11.39 15.35
C GLU A 147 56.65 -11.60 13.83
N PRO A 148 57.58 -12.48 13.41
CA PRO A 148 57.90 -12.69 12.00
C PRO A 148 57.17 -13.88 11.36
N LYS A 149 56.83 -13.71 10.07
CA LYS A 149 56.53 -14.72 9.03
C LYS A 149 55.27 -15.60 9.21
N SER A 150 54.34 -15.46 8.26
CA SER A 150 53.84 -16.60 7.46
C SER A 150 52.82 -16.17 6.38
N LYS A 151 53.28 -16.27 5.12
CA LYS A 151 52.56 -16.72 3.91
C LYS A 151 51.31 -15.98 3.42
N SER A 152 51.50 -15.38 2.23
CA SER A 152 50.68 -15.59 1.02
C SER A 152 49.17 -15.28 1.12
N GLY A 153 48.78 -14.15 0.55
CA GLY A 153 47.39 -13.86 0.20
C GLY A 153 47.30 -12.60 -0.65
N GLY A 154 47.67 -12.72 -1.93
CA GLY A 154 47.55 -11.65 -2.93
C GLY A 154 46.10 -11.24 -3.14
N GLY A 155 45.84 -9.93 -3.08
CA GLY A 155 44.56 -9.30 -3.38
C GLY A 155 44.44 -8.99 -4.87
N LEU A 156 43.19 -8.89 -5.33
CA LEU A 156 42.69 -8.92 -6.71
C LEU A 156 43.27 -7.89 -7.73
N PHE A 157 44.26 -7.08 -7.34
CA PHE A 157 44.83 -6.02 -8.19
C PHE A 157 46.37 -5.92 -8.14
N ASP A 158 47.07 -6.84 -7.46
CA ASP A 158 48.52 -6.96 -7.55
C ASP A 158 48.88 -8.20 -8.38
N GLU A 159 49.28 -7.97 -9.64
CA GLU A 159 50.33 -8.69 -10.40
C GLU A 159 50.00 -8.77 -11.90
N ALA A 160 50.43 -7.75 -12.66
CA ALA A 160 50.79 -7.86 -14.07
C ALA A 160 51.78 -6.73 -14.43
N ALA A 161 53.05 -6.91 -14.08
CA ALA A 161 54.20 -6.28 -14.73
C ALA A 161 55.48 -7.09 -14.43
#